data_AF-A0A960VI69-F1
#
_entry.id   AF-A0A960VI69-F1
#
_cell.length_a   1.000
_cell.length_b   1.000
_cell.length_c   1.000
_cell.angle_alpha   90.00
_cell.angle_beta   90.00
_cell.angle_gamma   90.00
#
_symmetry.space_group_name_H-M   'P 1'
#
loop_
_entity.id
_entity.type
_entity.pdbx_description
1 polymer ?
#
loop_
_entity_poly.entity_id
_entity_poly.type
_entity_poly.pdbx_seq_one_letter_code
_entity_poly.pdbx_strand_id
1 'polypeptide(L)'
;MKKNVAMSMLLGIFLFGLATAAFAAPEIIGAPKCKMCHGAKTGDQWGKWEAGPHAGAFATLGTDAAKKIAADKGLGDPQAEPACLKCHTTQHFLGADVGVDAKGKYELTEGVGCEACHGAGSEYKSKKVMEDHEASIAAGLNMPGSAEFCSKCHNEESPTFKAFNYDERVAKIAHPVPAK
;
A
#
# COMPACT_ATOMS: atom_id res chain seq x y z
N MET A 1 -60.53 53.53 2.26
CA MET A 1 -60.16 52.46 3.22
C MET A 1 -59.90 51.16 2.46
N LYS A 2 -58.64 50.86 2.11
CA LYS A 2 -58.15 49.48 1.87
C LYS A 2 -56.68 49.45 2.29
N LYS A 3 -56.39 48.67 3.33
CA LYS A 3 -55.06 48.51 3.93
C LYS A 3 -54.29 47.48 3.09
N ASN A 4 -53.14 47.85 2.56
CA ASN A 4 -52.20 46.88 1.97
C ASN A 4 -51.23 46.47 3.07
N VAL A 5 -51.42 45.24 3.59
CA VAL A 5 -50.48 44.60 4.50
C VAL A 5 -49.37 43.99 3.65
N ALA A 6 -48.17 44.57 3.71
CA ALA A 6 -46.98 43.93 3.19
C ALA A 6 -46.56 42.83 4.18
N MET A 7 -46.79 41.57 3.81
CA MET A 7 -46.33 40.39 4.54
C MET A 7 -44.88 40.12 4.13
N SER A 8 -43.92 40.62 4.91
CA SER A 8 -42.51 40.31 4.73
C SER A 8 -42.26 38.84 5.09
N MET A 9 -42.11 37.98 4.08
CA MET A 9 -41.59 36.61 4.24
C MET A 9 -40.10 36.69 4.58
N LEU A 10 -39.76 36.46 5.84
CA LEU A 10 -38.39 36.17 6.28
C LEU A 10 -37.99 34.78 5.73
N LEU A 11 -37.19 34.78 4.66
CA LEU A 11 -36.56 33.59 4.13
C LEU A 11 -35.41 33.18 5.06
N GLY A 12 -35.71 32.30 6.02
CA GLY A 12 -34.69 31.69 6.87
C GLY A 12 -33.80 30.76 6.04
N ILE A 13 -32.58 31.20 5.73
CA ILE A 13 -31.54 30.37 5.12
C ILE A 13 -31.06 29.39 6.20
N PHE A 14 -31.62 28.17 6.18
CA PHE A 14 -31.09 27.03 6.91
C PHE A 14 -29.82 26.56 6.19
N LEU A 15 -28.65 27.01 6.66
CA LEU A 15 -27.35 26.42 6.32
C LEU A 15 -27.28 25.02 6.95
N PHE A 16 -27.86 24.04 6.27
CA PHE A 16 -27.63 22.62 6.59
C PHE A 16 -26.20 22.31 6.14
N GLY A 17 -25.24 22.38 7.07
CA GLY A 17 -23.87 21.94 6.82
C GLY A 17 -23.89 20.47 6.41
N LEU A 18 -23.53 20.18 5.16
CA LEU A 18 -23.21 18.83 4.73
C LEU A 18 -21.96 18.40 5.51
N ALA A 19 -22.16 17.65 6.60
CA ALA A 19 -21.09 16.90 7.21
C ALA A 19 -20.68 15.81 6.23
N THR A 20 -19.64 16.06 5.43
CA THR A 20 -18.98 14.99 4.70
C THR A 20 -18.40 14.05 5.74
N ALA A 21 -18.88 12.81 5.78
CA ALA A 21 -18.23 11.78 6.57
C ALA A 21 -16.82 11.62 5.99
N ALA A 22 -15.82 12.15 6.69
CA ALA A 22 -14.43 11.88 6.36
C ALA A 22 -14.19 10.40 6.68
N PHE A 23 -14.24 9.55 5.65
CA PHE A 23 -13.69 8.21 5.77
C PHE A 23 -12.19 8.38 6.03
N ALA A 24 -11.72 7.81 7.14
CA ALA A 24 -10.29 7.78 7.42
C ALA A 24 -9.57 7.12 6.23
N ALA A 25 -8.44 7.68 5.82
CA ALA A 25 -7.64 7.09 4.76
C ALA A 25 -7.19 5.67 5.21
N PRO A 26 -7.15 4.68 4.30
CA PRO A 26 -6.69 3.33 4.65
C PRO A 26 -5.28 3.35 5.24
N GLU A 27 -5.07 2.57 6.30
CA GLU A 27 -3.81 2.45 7.03
C GLU A 27 -3.14 1.10 6.77
N ILE A 28 -1.81 1.09 6.87
CA ILE A 28 -0.99 -0.13 6.78
C ILE A 28 -1.22 -0.97 8.04
N ILE A 29 -1.44 -2.27 7.88
CA ILE A 29 -1.65 -3.20 8.99
C ILE A 29 -0.47 -4.14 9.22
N GLY A 30 0.48 -4.18 8.28
CA GLY A 30 1.66 -5.02 8.28
C GLY A 30 1.35 -6.41 7.72
N ALA A 31 2.31 -6.93 6.96
CA ALA A 31 2.21 -8.24 6.31
C ALA A 31 1.78 -9.36 7.27
N PRO A 32 2.26 -9.45 8.54
CA PRO A 32 1.87 -10.54 9.45
C PRO A 32 0.36 -10.69 9.68
N LYS A 33 -0.45 -9.63 9.45
CA LYS A 33 -1.92 -9.72 9.55
C LYS A 33 -2.54 -10.49 8.38
N CYS A 34 -1.92 -10.48 7.21
CA CYS A 34 -2.38 -11.16 6.00
C CYS A 34 -2.27 -12.69 6.13
N LYS A 35 -1.24 -13.19 6.84
CA LYS A 35 -0.94 -14.62 7.03
C LYS A 35 -2.13 -15.46 7.50
N MET A 36 -2.98 -14.90 8.36
CA MET A 36 -4.10 -15.62 8.97
C MET A 36 -5.09 -16.15 7.93
N CYS A 37 -5.26 -15.43 6.82
CA CYS A 37 -6.22 -15.76 5.76
C CYS A 37 -5.54 -16.17 4.45
N HIS A 38 -4.30 -15.73 4.20
CA HIS A 38 -3.53 -15.98 2.98
C HIS A 38 -2.42 -17.03 3.17
N GLY A 39 -2.73 -18.12 3.85
CA GLY A 39 -1.82 -19.24 4.11
C GLY A 39 -2.10 -20.47 3.25
N ALA A 40 -1.60 -21.63 3.68
CA ALA A 40 -1.65 -22.89 2.91
C ALA A 40 -3.04 -23.25 2.34
N LYS A 41 -4.12 -22.98 3.08
CA LYS A 41 -5.50 -23.32 2.66
C LYS A 41 -6.04 -22.44 1.52
N THR A 42 -5.40 -21.32 1.24
CA THR A 42 -5.84 -20.33 0.24
C THR A 42 -4.82 -20.12 -0.87
N GLY A 43 -3.82 -21.02 -1.00
CA GLY A 43 -2.79 -20.96 -2.05
C GLY A 43 -1.41 -20.51 -1.57
N ASP A 44 -1.26 -20.30 -0.26
CA ASP A 44 0.01 -19.95 0.41
C ASP A 44 0.68 -18.68 -0.13
N GLN A 45 -0.10 -17.61 -0.33
CA GLN A 45 0.44 -16.32 -0.76
C GLN A 45 1.48 -15.80 0.22
N TRP A 46 1.20 -15.96 1.53
CA TRP A 46 2.13 -15.60 2.58
C TRP A 46 3.47 -16.31 2.42
N GLY A 47 3.49 -17.65 2.34
CA GLY A 47 4.72 -18.42 2.23
C GLY A 47 5.51 -18.10 0.97
N LYS A 48 4.81 -17.90 -0.16
CA LYS A 48 5.44 -17.50 -1.43
C LYS A 48 6.08 -16.12 -1.37
N TRP A 49 5.41 -15.15 -0.74
CA TRP A 49 5.97 -13.81 -0.53
C TRP A 49 7.15 -13.85 0.45
N GLU A 50 7.01 -14.54 1.57
CA GLU A 50 8.04 -14.64 2.63
C GLU A 50 9.33 -15.28 2.12
N ALA A 51 9.22 -16.28 1.24
CA ALA A 51 10.36 -16.89 0.55
C ALA A 51 10.93 -16.05 -0.62
N GLY A 52 10.23 -14.98 -1.00
CA GLY A 52 10.54 -14.14 -2.15
C GLY A 52 11.52 -13.00 -1.82
N PRO A 53 12.11 -12.35 -2.85
CA PRO A 53 13.08 -11.29 -2.66
C PRO A 53 12.48 -10.01 -2.05
N HIS A 54 11.18 -9.78 -2.22
CA HIS A 54 10.50 -8.59 -1.70
C HIS A 54 10.46 -8.55 -0.16
N ALA A 55 10.27 -9.70 0.51
CA ALA A 55 10.36 -9.79 1.96
C ALA A 55 11.77 -9.48 2.48
N GLY A 56 12.81 -9.73 1.68
CA GLY A 56 14.21 -9.42 1.99
C GLY A 56 14.69 -8.05 1.51
N ALA A 57 13.82 -7.21 0.97
CA ALA A 57 14.22 -5.95 0.32
C ALA A 57 14.92 -5.01 1.31
N PHE A 58 14.35 -4.76 2.49
CA PHE A 58 14.96 -3.89 3.50
C PHE A 58 16.30 -4.43 4.02
N ALA A 59 16.43 -5.75 4.18
CA ALA A 59 17.68 -6.37 4.62
C ALA A 59 18.82 -6.16 3.61
N THR A 60 18.50 -6.09 2.31
CA THR A 60 19.50 -5.82 1.24
C THR A 60 20.20 -4.47 1.45
N LEU A 61 19.50 -3.47 1.99
CA LEU A 61 20.04 -2.15 2.29
C LEU A 61 21.12 -2.17 3.38
N GLY A 62 21.13 -3.18 4.25
CA GLY A 62 22.15 -3.34 5.29
C GLY A 62 23.49 -3.92 4.80
N THR A 63 23.56 -4.37 3.54
CA THR A 63 24.77 -4.99 2.97
C THR A 63 25.88 -3.98 2.71
N ASP A 64 27.14 -4.44 2.73
CA ASP A 64 28.30 -3.57 2.42
C ASP A 64 28.25 -3.02 0.99
N ALA A 65 27.67 -3.78 0.05
CA ALA A 65 27.43 -3.31 -1.31
C ALA A 65 26.46 -2.13 -1.35
N ALA A 66 25.33 -2.21 -0.62
CA ALA A 66 24.37 -1.12 -0.54
C ALA A 66 24.96 0.12 0.14
N LYS A 67 25.69 -0.06 1.25
CA LYS A 67 26.40 1.03 1.94
C LYS A 67 27.42 1.70 1.04
N LYS A 68 28.18 0.93 0.25
CA LYS A 68 29.11 1.48 -0.72
C LYS A 68 28.39 2.31 -1.80
N ILE A 69 27.29 1.81 -2.35
CA ILE A 69 26.50 2.53 -3.36
C ILE A 69 25.98 3.86 -2.80
N ALA A 70 25.47 3.86 -1.56
CA ALA A 70 25.01 5.09 -0.91
C ALA A 70 26.16 6.06 -0.71
N ALA A 71 27.31 5.61 -0.19
CA ALA A 71 28.49 6.45 0.00
C ALA A 71 29.01 7.04 -1.32
N ASP A 72 29.09 6.24 -2.39
CA ASP A 72 29.50 6.70 -3.73
C ASP A 72 28.53 7.76 -4.31
N LYS A 73 27.29 7.78 -3.83
CA LYS A 73 26.27 8.79 -4.17
C LYS A 73 26.18 9.96 -3.18
N GLY A 74 27.02 9.98 -2.14
CA GLY A 74 26.98 10.99 -1.09
C GLY A 74 25.77 10.88 -0.15
N LEU A 75 25.15 9.70 -0.06
CA LEU A 75 24.06 9.39 0.85
C LEU A 75 24.60 8.74 2.14
N GLY A 76 23.78 8.77 3.20
CA GLY A 76 24.06 8.13 4.49
C GLY A 76 23.73 6.64 4.52
N ASP A 77 23.22 6.17 5.67
CA ASP A 77 22.83 4.77 5.85
C ASP A 77 21.65 4.42 4.92
N PRO A 78 21.80 3.48 3.96
CA PRO A 78 20.71 3.10 3.07
C PRO A 78 19.43 2.69 3.80
N GLN A 79 19.52 2.14 5.02
CA GLN A 79 18.36 1.75 5.83
C GLN A 79 17.62 2.93 6.49
N ALA A 80 18.17 4.14 6.42
CA ALA A 80 17.54 5.38 6.88
C ALA A 80 17.25 6.36 5.73
N GLU A 81 17.80 6.13 4.53
CA GLU A 81 17.71 7.04 3.40
C GLU A 81 16.37 6.90 2.65
N PRO A 82 15.52 7.94 2.60
CA PRO A 82 14.22 7.87 1.91
C PRO A 82 14.36 7.47 0.43
N ALA A 83 15.45 7.88 -0.22
CA ALA A 83 15.75 7.52 -1.61
C ALA A 83 15.89 6.00 -1.81
N CYS A 84 16.39 5.29 -0.81
CA CYS A 84 16.48 3.83 -0.81
C CYS A 84 15.16 3.20 -0.33
N LEU A 85 14.57 3.74 0.73
CA LEU A 85 13.39 3.16 1.37
C LEU A 85 12.15 3.16 0.47
N LYS A 86 12.02 4.13 -0.45
CA LYS A 86 10.94 4.22 -1.47
C LYS A 86 10.70 2.91 -2.23
N CYS A 87 11.75 2.11 -2.46
CA CYS A 87 11.66 0.83 -3.19
C CYS A 87 11.88 -0.41 -2.32
N HIS A 88 12.23 -0.22 -1.05
CA HIS A 88 12.65 -1.29 -0.15
C HIS A 88 11.74 -1.48 1.06
N THR A 89 10.71 -0.64 1.22
CA THR A 89 9.74 -0.72 2.31
C THR A 89 8.32 -0.40 1.83
N THR A 90 7.31 -1.03 2.45
CA THR A 90 5.90 -0.82 2.11
C THR A 90 5.45 0.64 2.28
N GLN A 91 5.74 1.25 3.43
CA GLN A 91 5.25 2.60 3.75
C GLN A 91 5.80 3.66 2.79
N HIS A 92 7.12 3.66 2.54
CA HIS A 92 7.71 4.65 1.65
C HIS A 92 7.32 4.44 0.19
N PHE A 93 6.99 3.20 -0.22
CA PHE A 93 6.44 2.93 -1.55
C PHE A 93 5.04 3.55 -1.73
N LEU A 94 4.16 3.38 -0.73
CA LEU A 94 2.80 3.93 -0.75
C LEU A 94 2.78 5.45 -0.53
N GLY A 95 3.83 6.00 0.08
CA GLY A 95 4.00 7.41 0.39
C GLY A 95 4.16 7.61 1.89
N ALA A 96 5.11 8.47 2.30
CA ALA A 96 5.47 8.64 3.71
C ALA A 96 4.30 9.09 4.62
N ASP A 97 3.26 9.70 4.05
CA ASP A 97 2.08 10.17 4.78
C ASP A 97 1.02 9.08 5.02
N VAL A 98 1.20 7.87 4.46
CA VAL A 98 0.28 6.77 4.73
C VAL A 98 0.40 6.33 6.20
N GLY A 99 -0.74 6.26 6.88
CA GLY A 99 -0.81 5.86 8.27
C GLY A 99 -0.48 4.38 8.47
N VAL A 100 -0.04 4.04 9.68
CA VAL A 100 0.08 2.67 10.16
C VAL A 100 -0.95 2.49 11.27
N ASP A 101 -1.81 1.47 11.11
CA ASP A 101 -2.85 1.15 12.09
C ASP A 101 -2.19 0.91 13.46
N ALA A 102 -2.73 1.52 14.51
CA ALA A 102 -2.16 1.44 15.86
C ALA A 102 -2.09 -0.01 16.42
N LYS A 103 -2.88 -0.94 15.87
CA LYS A 103 -2.89 -2.37 16.16
C LYS A 103 -2.26 -3.21 15.04
N GLY A 104 -1.67 -2.54 14.05
CA GLY A 104 -0.86 -3.12 13.00
C GLY A 104 0.39 -3.79 13.54
N LYS A 105 1.07 -4.52 12.66
CA LYS A 105 2.36 -5.18 12.93
C LYS A 105 3.34 -4.86 11.82
N TYR A 106 3.25 -3.65 11.28
CA TYR A 106 4.15 -3.18 10.25
C TYR A 106 5.51 -2.83 10.86
N GLU A 107 6.56 -3.30 10.23
CA GLU A 107 7.95 -2.98 10.56
C GLU A 107 8.71 -2.80 9.25
N LEU A 108 9.69 -1.89 9.19
CA LEU A 108 10.51 -1.72 7.97
C LEU A 108 11.20 -3.03 7.56
N THR A 109 11.47 -3.90 8.53
CA THR A 109 12.10 -5.21 8.32
C THR A 109 11.27 -6.20 7.52
N GLU A 110 9.97 -5.97 7.33
CA GLU A 110 9.16 -6.79 6.40
C GLU A 110 9.50 -6.53 4.92
N GLY A 111 10.26 -5.47 4.63
CA GLY A 111 10.64 -5.10 3.28
C GLY A 111 9.45 -4.59 2.46
N VAL A 112 9.37 -5.03 1.20
CA VAL A 112 8.24 -4.76 0.32
C VAL A 112 7.15 -5.79 0.65
N GLY A 113 6.27 -5.43 1.57
CA GLY A 113 5.18 -6.26 2.07
C GLY A 113 3.99 -6.40 1.13
N CYS A 114 2.97 -7.12 1.59
CA CYS A 114 1.74 -7.37 0.81
C CYS A 114 1.09 -6.06 0.34
N GLU A 115 1.00 -5.09 1.25
CA GLU A 115 0.29 -3.82 1.04
C GLU A 115 1.04 -2.87 0.09
N ALA A 116 2.33 -3.10 -0.17
CA ALA A 116 3.06 -2.33 -1.19
C ALA A 116 2.44 -2.57 -2.57
N CYS A 117 2.04 -3.80 -2.85
CA CYS A 117 1.35 -4.19 -4.07
C CYS A 117 -0.16 -4.02 -3.97
N HIS A 118 -0.74 -4.40 -2.83
CA HIS A 118 -2.18 -4.54 -2.63
C HIS A 118 -2.88 -3.34 -1.99
N GLY A 119 -2.14 -2.25 -1.72
CA GLY A 119 -2.66 -1.09 -1.01
C GLY A 119 -2.80 -1.33 0.49
N ALA A 120 -2.95 -0.25 1.26
CA ALA A 120 -3.12 -0.29 2.71
C ALA A 120 -4.40 -1.07 3.12
N GLY A 121 -4.27 -2.01 4.04
CA GLY A 121 -5.24 -3.07 4.29
C GLY A 121 -6.26 -2.83 5.39
N SER A 122 -6.24 -1.68 6.07
CA SER A 122 -7.12 -1.44 7.24
C SER A 122 -8.60 -1.65 6.93
N GLU A 123 -9.05 -1.26 5.74
CA GLU A 123 -10.46 -1.25 5.36
C GLU A 123 -10.94 -2.54 4.70
N TYR A 124 -10.05 -3.32 4.06
CA TYR A 124 -10.42 -4.59 3.41
C TYR A 124 -10.01 -5.85 4.19
N LYS A 125 -9.27 -5.74 5.31
CA LYS A 125 -8.85 -6.92 6.12
C LYS A 125 -9.97 -7.73 6.73
N SER A 126 -11.15 -7.14 6.91
CA SER A 126 -12.27 -7.85 7.53
C SER A 126 -12.78 -8.93 6.59
N LYS A 127 -13.10 -10.11 7.12
CA LYS A 127 -13.60 -11.23 6.30
C LYS A 127 -14.80 -10.83 5.42
N LYS A 128 -15.71 -10.02 5.96
CA LYS A 128 -16.89 -9.53 5.24
C LYS A 128 -16.53 -8.74 3.98
N VAL A 129 -15.50 -7.89 4.05
CA VAL A 129 -15.07 -7.08 2.91
C VAL A 129 -14.18 -7.92 1.99
N MET A 130 -13.20 -8.63 2.55
CA MET A 130 -12.22 -9.44 1.80
C MET A 130 -12.86 -10.53 0.91
N GLU A 131 -13.98 -11.12 1.33
CA GLU A 131 -14.69 -12.14 0.53
C GLU A 131 -15.49 -11.55 -0.64
N ASP A 132 -15.70 -10.23 -0.66
CA ASP A 132 -16.33 -9.49 -1.75
C ASP A 132 -15.26 -8.65 -2.48
N HIS A 133 -14.92 -9.08 -3.70
CA HIS A 133 -13.82 -8.47 -4.45
C HIS A 133 -14.08 -6.99 -4.77
N GLU A 134 -15.30 -6.64 -5.17
CA GLU A 134 -15.66 -5.26 -5.50
C GLU A 134 -15.65 -4.39 -4.25
N ALA A 135 -16.15 -4.92 -3.13
CA ALA A 135 -16.06 -4.21 -1.84
C ALA A 135 -14.60 -4.01 -1.40
N SER A 136 -13.74 -4.99 -1.65
CA SER A 136 -12.30 -4.87 -1.34
C SER A 136 -11.63 -3.80 -2.19
N ILE A 137 -11.90 -3.77 -3.51
CA ILE A 137 -11.38 -2.72 -4.41
C ILE A 137 -11.88 -1.35 -3.96
N ALA A 138 -13.18 -1.22 -3.66
CA ALA A 138 -13.76 0.03 -3.16
C ALA A 138 -13.16 0.47 -1.82
N ALA A 139 -12.69 -0.48 -1.00
CA ALA A 139 -11.99 -0.23 0.26
C ALA A 139 -10.48 0.00 0.10
N GLY A 140 -9.94 0.02 -1.13
CA GLY A 140 -8.54 0.36 -1.40
C GLY A 140 -7.64 -0.82 -1.76
N LEU A 141 -8.19 -2.03 -1.97
CA LEU A 141 -7.43 -3.14 -2.54
C LEU A 141 -6.95 -2.78 -3.94
N ASN A 142 -5.65 -2.92 -4.15
CA ASN A 142 -5.05 -2.89 -5.48
C ASN A 142 -4.70 -4.31 -5.95
N MET A 143 -4.95 -4.62 -7.20
CA MET A 143 -4.44 -5.84 -7.84
C MET A 143 -3.46 -5.39 -8.92
N PRO A 144 -2.14 -5.46 -8.65
CA PRO A 144 -1.16 -4.98 -9.61
C PRO A 144 -1.15 -5.90 -10.84
N GLY A 145 -1.60 -5.36 -11.98
CA GLY A 145 -1.72 -6.08 -13.25
C GLY A 145 -0.95 -5.44 -14.40
N SER A 146 -0.06 -4.50 -14.13
CA SER A 146 0.68 -3.78 -15.18
C SER A 146 2.18 -3.69 -14.90
N ALA A 147 2.96 -3.71 -15.98
CA ALA A 147 4.39 -3.43 -15.93
C ALA A 147 4.68 -2.04 -15.34
N GLU A 148 3.82 -1.05 -15.62
CA GLU A 148 3.94 0.30 -15.10
C GLU A 148 4.01 0.35 -13.57
N PHE A 149 3.17 -0.43 -12.89
CA PHE A 149 3.17 -0.49 -11.43
C PHE A 149 4.51 -1.01 -10.89
N CYS A 150 5.03 -2.10 -11.47
CA CYS A 150 6.31 -2.68 -11.06
C CYS A 150 7.48 -1.75 -11.39
N SER A 151 7.39 -1.00 -12.49
CA SER A 151 8.38 -0.02 -12.91
C SER A 151 8.44 1.23 -12.01
N LYS A 152 7.59 1.36 -10.98
CA LYS A 152 7.78 2.38 -9.94
C LYS A 152 9.07 2.17 -9.13
N CYS A 153 9.56 0.92 -9.05
CA CYS A 153 10.81 0.56 -8.40
C CYS A 153 11.81 -0.11 -9.35
N HIS A 154 11.31 -0.91 -10.30
CA HIS A 154 12.16 -1.59 -11.29
C HIS A 154 12.43 -0.68 -12.48
N ASN A 155 13.20 0.39 -12.25
CA ASN A 155 13.56 1.41 -13.23
C ASN A 155 14.99 1.93 -13.02
N GLU A 156 15.42 2.85 -13.88
CA GLU A 156 16.77 3.44 -13.88
C GLU A 156 17.11 4.32 -12.67
N GLU A 157 16.13 4.72 -11.83
CA GLU A 157 16.41 5.39 -10.55
C GLU A 157 17.12 4.44 -9.57
N SER A 158 16.92 3.12 -9.71
CA SER A 158 17.64 2.14 -8.92
C SER A 158 19.09 2.03 -9.40
N PRO A 159 20.10 2.25 -8.52
CA PRO A 159 21.52 2.17 -8.90
C PRO A 159 21.98 0.78 -9.33
N THR A 160 21.16 -0.24 -9.05
CA THR A 160 21.45 -1.63 -9.40
C THR A 160 20.50 -2.15 -10.47
N PHE A 161 19.76 -1.25 -11.13
CA PHE A 161 18.79 -1.60 -12.15
C PHE A 161 19.45 -2.44 -13.26
N LYS A 162 18.72 -3.48 -13.64
CA LYS A 162 19.01 -4.34 -14.78
C LYS A 162 17.71 -4.48 -15.56
N ALA A 163 17.82 -4.88 -16.83
CA ALA A 163 16.66 -5.13 -17.67
C ALA A 163 15.57 -5.93 -16.93
N PHE A 164 14.35 -5.38 -16.94
CA PHE A 164 13.19 -5.93 -16.27
C PHE A 164 12.20 -6.47 -17.30
N ASN A 165 12.13 -7.80 -17.42
CA ASN A 165 11.07 -8.47 -18.17
C ASN A 165 9.88 -8.70 -17.23
N TYR A 166 8.79 -7.95 -17.43
CA TYR A 166 7.61 -8.01 -16.57
C TYR A 166 7.03 -9.43 -16.48
N ASP A 167 6.78 -10.08 -17.61
CA ASP A 167 6.12 -11.39 -17.67
C ASP A 167 6.94 -12.47 -16.94
N GLU A 168 8.27 -12.47 -17.13
CA GLU A 168 9.16 -13.40 -16.45
C GLU A 168 9.24 -13.15 -14.94
N ARG A 169 9.18 -11.89 -14.51
CA ARG A 169 9.36 -11.50 -13.10
C ARG A 169 8.07 -11.69 -12.32
N VAL A 170 6.93 -11.32 -12.89
CA VAL A 170 5.62 -11.50 -12.24
C VAL A 170 5.30 -12.99 -12.06
N ALA A 171 5.66 -13.84 -13.04
CA ALA A 171 5.48 -15.29 -12.93
C ALA A 171 6.20 -15.91 -11.72
N LYS A 172 7.33 -15.33 -11.28
CA LYS A 172 8.10 -15.82 -10.13
C LYS A 172 7.50 -15.45 -8.79
N ILE A 173 6.69 -14.39 -8.75
CA ILE A 173 6.02 -13.93 -7.53
C ILE A 173 4.53 -14.23 -7.53
N ALA A 174 4.00 -14.78 -8.62
CA ALA A 174 2.57 -15.06 -8.78
C ALA A 174 2.06 -16.00 -7.68
N HIS A 175 1.01 -15.57 -7.00
CA HIS A 175 0.38 -16.31 -5.92
C HIS A 175 -1.15 -16.24 -6.01
N PRO A 176 -1.75 -16.79 -7.08
CA PRO A 176 -3.20 -16.73 -7.24
C PRO A 176 -3.90 -17.48 -6.10
N VAL A 177 -5.11 -17.02 -5.75
CA VAL A 177 -6.04 -17.86 -4.99
C VAL A 177 -6.43 -19.04 -5.88
N PRO A 178 -6.30 -20.30 -5.42
CA PRO A 178 -6.65 -21.47 -6.21
C PRO A 178 -8.12 -21.41 -6.66
N ALA A 179 -8.38 -21.89 -7.88
CA ALA A 179 -9.73 -22.12 -8.32
C ALA A 179 -10.43 -23.11 -7.37
N LYS A 180 -11.72 -22.86 -7.11
CA LYS A 180 -12.59 -23.78 -6.36
C LYS A 180 -12.88 -25.05 -7.16
#